data_AF-A0A099NPS6-F1
#
_entry.id   AF-A0A099NPS6-F1
#
_cell.length_a   1.000
_cell.length_b   1.000
_cell.length_c   1.000
_cell.angle_alpha   90.00
_cell.angle_beta   90.00
_cell.angle_gamma   90.00
#
_symmetry.space_group_name_H-M   'P 1'
#
loop_
_entity.id
_entity.type
_entity.pdbx_description
1 polymer ?
#
loop_
_entity_poly.entity_id
_entity_poly.type
_entity_poly.pdbx_seq_one_letter_code
_entity_poly.pdbx_strand_id
1 'polypeptide(L)'
;MGIPGVKCVNYFNRECFHCSSISRTSDQENQLIIVSKENKKEALQSNNRFFNEHSNKQRSYYNIEKTGPKYNYKRDKVIGVNLGGWLVTEPFITPSLYEAASKDGTEAGTPIDEYNYCLQLGPDISFQRLKHHWETWITEDDFIKIKSYGFNS
;
A
#
# COMPACT_ATOMS: atom_id res chain seq x y z
N MET A 1 -35.51 11.88 16.36
CA MET A 1 -34.18 12.47 16.13
C MET A 1 -33.18 11.34 16.14
N GLY A 2 -32.74 10.89 14.96
CA GLY A 2 -31.86 9.74 14.80
C GLY A 2 -30.38 10.14 14.83
N ILE A 3 -29.57 9.37 15.55
CA ILE A 3 -28.13 9.57 15.70
C ILE A 3 -27.46 9.15 14.39
N PRO A 4 -26.69 10.02 13.69
CA PRO A 4 -25.95 9.60 12.51
C PRO A 4 -24.78 8.70 12.91
N GLY A 5 -24.72 7.55 12.25
CA GLY A 5 -23.79 6.45 12.56
C GLY A 5 -22.32 6.78 12.34
N VAL A 6 -21.50 6.20 13.21
CA VAL A 6 -20.05 6.22 13.17
C VAL A 6 -19.57 5.48 11.91
N LYS A 7 -18.90 6.18 10.99
CA LYS A 7 -18.16 5.55 9.90
C LYS A 7 -16.69 5.50 10.29
N CYS A 8 -16.21 4.30 10.63
CA CYS A 8 -14.78 4.01 10.67
C CYS A 8 -14.26 4.03 9.22
N VAL A 9 -13.29 4.90 8.94
CA VAL A 9 -12.59 4.93 7.65
C VAL A 9 -11.54 3.81 7.68
N ASN A 10 -11.74 2.79 6.84
CA ASN A 10 -10.77 1.71 6.65
C ASN A 10 -9.49 2.28 6.02
N TYR A 11 -8.36 2.11 6.71
CA TYR A 11 -7.03 2.62 6.34
C TYR A 11 -6.33 1.86 5.21
N PHE A 12 -7.02 0.96 4.49
CA PHE A 12 -6.37 0.02 3.57
C PHE A 12 -7.23 -0.25 2.34
N ASN A 13 -7.42 0.75 1.47
CA ASN A 13 -7.54 0.55 0.02
C ASN A 13 -7.73 1.89 -0.69
N ARG A 14 -6.68 2.32 -1.40
CA ARG A 14 -6.84 3.22 -2.54
C ARG A 14 -7.30 2.35 -3.71
N GLU A 15 -8.56 2.45 -4.10
CA GLU A 15 -9.04 2.40 -5.49
C GLU A 15 -10.57 2.33 -5.56
N CYS A 16 -11.17 3.31 -6.22
CA CYS A 16 -12.53 3.21 -6.75
C CYS A 16 -12.45 2.55 -8.13
N PHE A 17 -12.73 1.26 -8.22
CA PHE A 17 -13.18 0.65 -9.48
C PHE A 17 -14.66 0.31 -9.38
N HIS A 18 -15.40 0.85 -10.36
CA HIS A 18 -16.80 0.58 -10.64
C HIS A 18 -17.02 -0.94 -10.74
N CYS A 19 -17.73 -1.52 -9.76
CA CYS A 19 -18.17 -2.92 -9.80
C CYS A 19 -19.55 -2.96 -10.46
N SER A 20 -19.57 -2.98 -11.79
CA SER A 20 -20.76 -3.32 -12.58
C SER A 20 -20.76 -4.83 -12.80
N SER A 21 -21.44 -5.55 -11.90
CA SER A 21 -22.19 -6.79 -12.14
C SER A 21 -21.89 -7.56 -13.44
N ILE A 22 -21.11 -8.64 -13.36
CA ILE A 22 -21.26 -9.81 -14.23
C ILE A 22 -21.30 -11.07 -13.36
N SER A 23 -22.42 -11.77 -13.48
CA SER A 23 -22.78 -13.05 -12.89
C SER A 23 -21.86 -14.20 -13.33
N ARG A 24 -21.80 -15.24 -12.49
CA ARG A 24 -21.26 -16.58 -12.79
C ARG A 24 -21.57 -17.03 -14.21
N THR A 25 -20.56 -17.55 -14.90
CA THR A 25 -20.71 -18.76 -15.73
C THR A 25 -19.48 -19.64 -15.51
N SER A 26 -19.66 -20.71 -14.74
CA SER A 26 -18.91 -21.95 -14.96
C SER A 26 -19.21 -22.38 -16.37
N ASP A 27 -18.28 -22.26 -17.31
CA ASP A 27 -18.37 -22.91 -18.64
C ASP A 27 -17.00 -22.75 -19.32
N GLN A 28 -16.07 -23.66 -18.99
CA GLN A 28 -14.95 -23.98 -19.88
C GLN A 28 -15.37 -25.13 -20.78
N GLU A 29 -16.48 -24.96 -21.52
CA GLU A 29 -16.82 -25.86 -22.61
C GLU A 29 -16.31 -25.30 -23.93
N ASN A 30 -15.46 -26.10 -24.58
CA ASN A 30 -15.23 -26.16 -26.01
C ASN A 30 -15.23 -24.82 -26.77
N GLN A 31 -14.05 -24.23 -26.90
CA GLN A 31 -13.71 -23.48 -28.11
C GLN A 31 -13.58 -24.47 -29.29
N LEU A 32 -14.70 -25.03 -29.73
CA LEU A 32 -14.82 -25.69 -31.03
C LEU A 32 -14.89 -24.57 -32.07
N ILE A 33 -13.74 -24.06 -32.47
CA ILE A 33 -13.66 -23.05 -33.53
C ILE A 33 -14.05 -23.76 -34.84
N ILE A 34 -15.29 -23.57 -35.29
CA ILE A 34 -15.71 -23.96 -36.63
C ILE A 34 -14.98 -23.03 -37.61
N VAL A 35 -13.82 -23.46 -38.12
CA VAL A 35 -13.12 -22.75 -39.20
C VAL A 35 -13.51 -23.39 -40.53
N SER A 36 -14.27 -22.65 -41.34
CA SER A 36 -14.51 -22.95 -42.75
C SER A 36 -13.16 -23.15 -43.46
N LYS A 37 -13.10 -24.16 -44.34
CA LYS A 37 -11.87 -24.86 -44.75
C LYS A 37 -10.81 -24.04 -45.53
N GLU A 38 -10.96 -22.73 -45.75
CA GLU A 38 -10.17 -22.06 -46.80
C GLU A 38 -8.91 -21.31 -46.35
N ASN A 39 -8.71 -20.93 -45.08
CA ASN A 39 -7.47 -20.23 -44.67
C ASN A 39 -6.74 -20.93 -43.51
N LYS A 40 -6.51 -22.24 -43.65
CA LYS A 40 -5.88 -23.07 -42.60
C LYS A 40 -4.44 -22.69 -42.26
N LYS A 41 -3.66 -22.13 -43.21
CA LYS A 41 -2.25 -21.82 -43.00
C LYS A 41 -2.05 -20.61 -42.08
N GLU A 42 -2.82 -19.55 -42.28
CA GLU A 42 -2.75 -18.33 -41.48
C GLU A 42 -3.29 -18.54 -40.06
N ALA A 43 -4.40 -19.28 -39.93
CA ALA A 43 -4.96 -19.64 -38.63
C ALA A 43 -4.04 -20.56 -37.80
N LEU A 44 -3.31 -21.49 -38.45
CA LEU A 44 -2.30 -22.28 -37.74
C LEU A 44 -1.15 -21.39 -37.23
N GLN A 45 -0.76 -20.41 -38.02
CA GLN A 45 0.39 -19.55 -37.74
C GLN A 45 0.07 -18.54 -36.63
N SER A 46 -1.14 -17.98 -36.60
CA SER A 46 -1.62 -17.13 -35.50
C SER A 46 -1.78 -17.90 -34.19
N ASN A 47 -2.33 -19.11 -34.24
CA ASN A 47 -2.48 -19.96 -33.06
C ASN A 47 -1.10 -20.32 -32.47
N ASN A 48 -0.14 -20.73 -33.31
CA ASN A 48 1.21 -21.03 -32.86
C ASN A 48 1.91 -19.79 -32.24
N ARG A 49 1.71 -18.59 -32.80
CA ARG A 49 2.27 -17.35 -32.22
C ARG A 49 1.65 -17.05 -30.86
N PHE A 50 0.33 -17.15 -30.73
CA PHE A 50 -0.37 -16.91 -29.47
C PHE A 50 0.02 -17.90 -28.37
N PHE A 51 0.07 -19.20 -28.69
CA PHE A 51 0.52 -20.23 -27.75
C PHE A 51 1.99 -20.01 -27.32
N ASN A 52 2.86 -19.61 -28.24
CA ASN A 52 4.26 -19.31 -27.93
C ASN A 52 4.43 -18.05 -27.06
N GLU A 53 3.64 -16.99 -27.31
CA GLU A 53 3.67 -15.77 -26.50
C GLU A 53 3.19 -16.03 -25.06
N HIS A 54 2.10 -16.79 -24.88
CA HIS A 54 1.64 -17.19 -23.56
C HIS A 54 2.65 -18.10 -22.85
N SER A 55 3.25 -19.05 -23.56
CA SER A 55 4.31 -19.92 -23.01
C SER A 55 5.53 -19.12 -22.55
N ASN A 56 6.00 -18.17 -23.35
CA ASN A 56 7.15 -17.33 -23.00
C ASN A 56 6.85 -16.37 -21.83
N LYS A 57 5.62 -15.82 -21.77
CA LYS A 57 5.19 -14.98 -20.64
C LYS A 57 5.10 -15.77 -19.33
N GLN A 58 4.56 -16.99 -19.40
CA GLN A 58 4.53 -17.91 -18.24
C GLN A 58 5.95 -18.32 -17.82
N ARG A 59 6.85 -18.56 -18.76
CA ARG A 59 8.26 -18.91 -18.49
C ARG A 59 9.04 -17.76 -17.87
N SER A 60 8.79 -16.53 -18.30
CA SER A 60 9.34 -15.31 -17.68
C SER A 60 8.83 -15.12 -16.25
N TYR A 61 7.57 -15.46 -15.97
CA TYR A 61 6.98 -15.37 -14.64
C TYR A 61 7.54 -16.43 -13.67
N TYR A 62 7.92 -17.61 -14.19
CA TYR A 62 8.59 -18.67 -13.41
C TYR A 62 10.11 -18.55 -13.32
N ASN A 63 10.72 -17.64 -14.09
CA ASN A 63 12.16 -17.32 -14.05
C ASN A 63 12.45 -16.12 -13.12
N ILE A 64 11.59 -15.85 -12.14
CA ILE A 64 12.02 -15.10 -10.97
C ILE A 64 13.07 -15.98 -10.30
N GLU A 65 14.36 -15.66 -10.50
CA GLU A 65 15.41 -16.27 -9.69
C GLU A 65 14.93 -16.22 -8.25
N LYS A 66 14.86 -17.37 -7.58
CA LYS A 66 14.58 -17.44 -6.15
C LYS A 66 15.77 -16.77 -5.46
N THR A 67 15.79 -15.44 -5.45
CA THR A 67 16.73 -14.66 -4.67
C THR A 67 16.43 -15.06 -3.24
N GLY A 68 17.32 -15.82 -2.64
CA GLY A 68 17.24 -16.13 -1.22
C GLY A 68 17.11 -14.83 -0.41
N PRO A 69 16.82 -14.93 0.90
CA PRO A 69 16.73 -13.75 1.74
C PRO A 69 18.00 -12.89 1.55
N LYS A 70 17.82 -11.64 1.15
CA LYS A 70 18.93 -10.69 0.89
C LYS A 70 19.82 -10.48 2.12
N TYR A 71 19.25 -10.73 3.30
CA TYR A 71 19.89 -10.58 4.60
C TYR A 71 20.12 -11.94 5.26
N ASN A 72 21.35 -12.20 5.73
CA ASN A 72 21.68 -13.43 6.41
C ASN A 72 21.59 -13.26 7.93
N TYR A 73 20.43 -13.56 8.50
CA TYR A 73 20.18 -13.47 9.95
C TYR A 73 21.15 -14.28 10.84
N LYS A 74 21.90 -15.25 10.29
CA LYS A 74 22.88 -16.03 11.07
C LYS A 74 24.27 -15.40 11.12
N ARG A 75 24.61 -14.53 10.16
CA ARG A 75 25.96 -13.97 10.01
C ARG A 75 25.98 -12.45 10.11
N ASP A 76 24.94 -11.81 9.60
CA ASP A 76 24.86 -10.35 9.51
C ASP A 76 24.23 -9.82 10.79
N LYS A 77 24.83 -8.76 11.35
CA LYS A 77 24.30 -8.07 12.53
C LYS A 77 23.36 -6.95 12.14
N VAL A 78 22.14 -6.98 12.68
CA VAL A 78 21.15 -5.92 12.49
C VAL A 78 21.51 -4.75 13.39
N ILE A 79 21.72 -3.58 12.79
CA ILE A 79 21.90 -2.31 13.47
C ILE A 79 20.93 -1.35 12.81
N GLY A 80 19.74 -1.20 13.42
CA GLY A 80 18.66 -0.41 12.85
C GLY A 80 18.19 0.69 13.77
N VAL A 81 17.38 1.57 13.21
CA VAL A 81 16.69 2.64 13.94
C VAL A 81 15.19 2.52 13.73
N ASN A 82 14.40 2.88 14.74
CA ASN A 82 12.95 2.97 14.59
C ASN A 82 12.56 4.34 14.03
N LEU A 83 11.67 4.36 13.04
CA LEU A 83 11.05 5.59 12.52
C LEU A 83 9.82 5.97 13.38
N GLY A 84 10.07 6.14 14.68
CA GLY A 84 9.05 6.47 15.67
C GLY A 84 8.40 7.84 15.39
N GLY A 85 7.13 7.97 15.78
CA GLY A 85 6.36 9.19 15.53
C GLY A 85 5.96 9.42 14.07
N TRP A 86 6.27 8.51 13.13
CA TRP A 86 5.90 8.70 11.71
C TRP A 86 4.45 8.32 11.43
N LEU A 87 4.13 7.01 11.43
CA LEU A 87 2.79 6.51 11.11
C LEU A 87 1.86 6.40 12.31
N VAL A 88 2.44 6.35 13.51
CA VAL A 88 1.72 6.46 14.79
C VAL A 88 2.37 7.62 15.52
N THR A 89 1.59 8.66 15.81
CA THR A 89 2.12 9.88 16.42
C THR A 89 2.10 9.78 17.93
N GLU A 90 3.16 10.28 18.55
CA GLU A 90 3.33 10.24 20.01
C GLU A 90 3.56 11.68 20.50
N PRO A 91 2.81 12.17 21.51
CA PRO A 91 2.92 13.56 21.97
C PRO A 91 4.33 13.94 22.44
N PHE A 92 5.10 13.00 22.99
CA PHE A 92 6.46 13.29 23.44
C PHE A 92 7.50 13.28 22.32
N ILE A 93 7.23 12.60 21.19
CA ILE A 93 8.11 12.61 20.01
C ILE A 93 7.78 13.81 19.11
N THR A 94 6.48 14.12 18.99
CA THR A 94 5.93 15.11 18.06
C THR A 94 5.08 16.18 18.79
N PRO A 95 5.62 16.86 19.82
CA PRO A 95 4.83 17.74 20.69
C PRO A 95 4.14 18.87 19.93
N SER A 96 4.81 19.45 18.93
CA SER A 96 4.27 20.54 18.11
C SER A 96 2.95 20.19 17.40
N LEU A 97 2.78 18.93 16.99
CA LEU A 97 1.55 18.47 16.34
C LEU A 97 0.37 18.53 17.31
N TYR A 98 0.60 18.14 18.58
CA TYR A 98 -0.41 18.04 19.63
C TYR A 98 -0.71 19.38 20.28
N GLU A 99 0.31 20.21 20.52
CA GLU A 99 0.15 21.58 21.03
C GLU A 99 -0.73 22.42 20.09
N ALA A 100 -0.54 22.29 18.77
CA ALA A 100 -1.38 22.96 17.77
C ALA A 100 -2.83 22.45 17.73
N ALA A 101 -3.12 21.33 18.39
CA ALA A 101 -4.46 20.78 18.54
C ALA A 101 -5.10 21.07 19.90
N SER A 102 -4.38 21.74 20.82
CA SER A 102 -4.91 22.14 22.11
C SER A 102 -6.07 23.13 21.94
N LYS A 103 -7.16 22.90 22.67
CA LYS A 103 -8.36 23.75 22.62
C LYS A 103 -8.16 25.13 23.25
N ASP A 104 -7.32 25.20 24.28
CA ASP A 104 -7.13 26.37 25.14
C ASP A 104 -5.66 26.75 25.31
N GLY A 105 -4.75 26.05 24.61
CA GLY A 105 -3.31 26.25 24.73
C GLY A 105 -2.73 25.72 26.04
N THR A 106 -3.51 24.96 26.83
CA THR A 106 -3.04 24.32 28.05
C THR A 106 -2.73 22.85 27.80
N GLU A 107 -1.91 22.26 28.66
CA GLU A 107 -1.64 20.82 28.65
C GLU A 107 -2.92 19.98 28.86
N ALA A 108 -3.89 20.49 29.64
CA ALA A 108 -5.16 19.81 29.89
C ALA A 108 -6.07 19.78 28.65
N GLY A 109 -5.94 20.77 27.76
CA GLY A 109 -6.65 20.83 26.48
C GLY A 109 -5.96 20.07 25.34
N THR A 110 -4.74 19.59 25.56
CA THR A 110 -3.94 18.87 24.56
C THR A 110 -4.37 17.39 24.48
N PRO A 111 -4.55 16.83 23.27
CA PRO A 111 -4.88 15.41 23.13
C PRO A 111 -3.77 14.50 23.69
N ILE A 112 -4.15 13.44 24.41
CA ILE A 112 -3.22 12.52 25.08
C ILE A 112 -2.64 11.48 24.12
N ASP A 113 -3.36 11.16 23.05
CA ASP A 113 -2.98 10.16 22.05
C ASP A 113 -3.55 10.53 20.67
N GLU A 114 -3.15 9.78 19.64
CA GLU A 114 -3.61 9.98 18.25
C GLU A 114 -5.13 9.78 18.09
N TYR A 115 -5.74 8.91 18.90
CA TYR A 115 -7.18 8.69 18.86
C TYR A 115 -7.95 9.93 19.32
N ASN A 116 -7.58 10.47 20.49
CA ASN A 116 -8.13 11.70 21.04
C ASN A 116 -7.81 12.90 20.14
N TYR A 117 -6.64 12.91 19.48
CA TYR A 117 -6.28 13.91 18.48
C TYR A 117 -7.29 13.94 17.32
N CYS A 118 -7.57 12.79 16.72
CA CYS A 118 -8.54 12.66 15.64
C CYS A 118 -9.97 12.96 16.10
N LEU A 119 -10.34 12.52 17.31
CA LEU A 119 -11.66 12.79 17.88
C LEU A 119 -11.87 14.29 18.14
N GLN A 120 -10.84 14.98 18.62
CA GLN A 120 -10.89 16.40 18.96
C GLN A 120 -10.97 17.30 17.73
N LEU A 121 -10.19 17.02 16.68
CA LEU A 121 -10.13 17.84 15.47
C LEU A 121 -11.19 17.48 14.42
N GLY A 122 -11.75 16.27 14.51
CA GLY A 122 -12.60 15.71 13.47
C GLY A 122 -11.79 15.19 12.27
N PRO A 123 -12.42 14.36 11.41
CA PRO A 123 -11.72 13.54 10.42
C PRO A 123 -10.99 14.35 9.33
N ASP A 124 -11.55 15.48 8.89
CA ASP A 124 -11.00 16.24 7.77
C ASP A 124 -9.73 17.01 8.17
N ILE A 125 -9.79 17.71 9.31
CA ILE A 125 -8.67 18.50 9.83
C ILE A 125 -7.57 17.58 10.33
N SER A 126 -7.91 16.49 11.04
CA SER A 126 -6.92 15.54 11.51
C SER A 126 -6.18 14.90 10.33
N PHE A 127 -6.90 14.47 9.30
CA PHE A 127 -6.30 13.90 8.09
C PHE A 127 -5.39 14.91 7.38
N GLN A 128 -5.82 16.16 7.23
CA GLN A 128 -4.98 17.20 6.61
C GLN A 128 -3.66 17.39 7.36
N ARG A 129 -3.71 17.48 8.69
CA ARG A 129 -2.52 17.69 9.53
C ARG A 129 -1.62 16.45 9.56
N LEU A 130 -2.19 15.26 9.69
CA LEU A 130 -1.44 13.99 9.67
C LEU A 130 -0.81 13.75 8.30
N LYS A 131 -1.51 14.05 7.20
CA LYS A 131 -0.95 13.97 5.86
C LYS A 131 0.27 14.87 5.70
N HIS A 132 0.17 16.12 6.15
CA HIS A 132 1.32 17.03 6.14
C HIS A 132 2.48 16.46 6.96
N HIS A 133 2.21 15.97 8.18
CA HIS A 133 3.21 15.32 9.03
C HIS A 133 3.89 14.14 8.33
N TRP A 134 3.13 13.22 7.72
CA TRP A 134 3.71 12.06 7.02
C TRP A 134 4.59 12.44 5.84
N GLU A 135 4.26 13.52 5.13
CA GLU A 135 5.01 14.03 3.98
C GLU A 135 6.32 14.73 4.37
N THR A 136 6.41 15.25 5.60
CA THR A 136 7.57 16.05 6.05
C THR A 136 8.41 15.40 7.15
N TRP A 137 7.87 14.43 7.90
CA TRP A 137 8.55 13.88 9.08
C TRP A 137 9.77 13.03 8.73
N ILE A 138 9.62 12.10 7.78
CA ILE A 138 10.71 11.27 7.26
C ILE A 138 10.75 11.42 5.75
N THR A 139 11.92 11.78 5.24
CA THR A 139 12.17 12.01 3.82
C THR A 139 13.27 11.08 3.31
N GLU A 140 13.50 11.07 1.99
CA GLU A 140 14.59 10.29 1.39
C GLU A 140 15.97 10.68 1.96
N ASP A 141 16.18 11.95 2.29
CA ASP A 141 17.42 12.45 2.89
C ASP A 141 17.71 11.79 4.24
N ASP A 142 16.69 11.45 5.01
CA ASP A 142 16.85 10.78 6.30
C ASP A 142 17.32 9.34 6.12
N PHE A 143 16.87 8.64 5.08
CA PHE A 143 17.41 7.32 4.72
C PHE A 143 18.87 7.38 4.27
N ILE A 144 19.24 8.44 3.53
CA ILE A 144 20.64 8.67 3.13
C ILE A 144 21.50 8.87 4.39
N LYS A 145 21.04 9.66 5.36
CA LYS A 145 21.75 9.87 6.64
C LYS A 145 21.85 8.57 7.45
N ILE A 146 20.74 7.84 7.62
CA ILE A 146 20.70 6.55 8.33
C ILE A 146 21.76 5.59 7.74
N LYS A 147 21.80 5.48 6.41
CA LYS A 147 22.81 4.69 5.70
C LYS A 147 24.23 5.21 5.92
N SER A 148 24.44 6.54 5.92
CA SER A 148 25.75 7.15 6.13
C SER A 148 26.32 6.88 7.52
N TYR A 149 25.47 6.71 8.53
CA TYR A 149 25.85 6.34 9.89
C TYR A 149 26.08 4.84 10.07
N GLY A 150 25.92 4.03 9.02
CA GLY A 150 26.17 2.59 9.03
C GLY A 150 25.01 1.75 9.56
N PHE A 151 23.82 2.33 9.71
CA PHE A 151 22.61 1.55 9.98
C PHE A 151 22.19 0.74 8.74
N ASN A 152 21.69 -0.46 8.97
CA ASN A 152 21.36 -1.44 7.93
C ASN A 152 19.93 -2.00 8.04
N SER A 153 19.11 -1.43 8.92
CA SER A 153 17.72 -1.80 9.16
C SER A 153 16.88 -0.63 9.64
#